data_AF-A0A1W6L5B2-F1
#
_entry.id   AF-A0A1W6L5B2-F1
#
_cell.length_a   1.000
_cell.length_b   1.000
_cell.length_c   1.000
_cell.angle_alpha   90.00
_cell.angle_beta   90.00
_cell.angle_gamma   90.00
#
_symmetry.space_group_name_H-M   'P 1'
#
loop_
_entity.id
_entity.type
_entity.pdbx_description
1 polymer ?
#
loop_
_entity_poly.entity_id
_entity_poly.type
_entity_poly.pdbx_seq_one_letter_code
_entity_poly.pdbx_strand_id
1 'polypeptide(L)'
;MNAPLQLVAPVRAVCFDWGGTLMSEAGPEDTPMGRWPQVHAVPGAAACLAELAGLVPLCVATNASVSGRASIERALDRVGFLGHFADIFCYTELGVRKDDPAFWRSVSERLGVPLTALAMVGDSLEQDCLAPRRFGVQGVWFDPSGKGLPRGSDVPRVQHLVDFAHAVTSVVARSG
;
A
#
# COMPACT_ATOMS: atom_id res chain seq x y z
N MET A 1 -6.23 -24.62 5.72
CA MET A 1 -5.19 -23.77 6.34
C MET A 1 -4.79 -22.74 5.30
N ASN A 2 -5.00 -21.44 5.60
CA ASN A 2 -4.43 -20.37 4.76
C ASN A 2 -2.91 -20.43 4.93
N ALA A 3 -2.15 -20.30 3.84
CA ALA A 3 -0.71 -20.11 3.95
C ALA A 3 -0.44 -18.87 4.84
N PRO A 4 0.51 -18.94 5.78
CA PRO A 4 0.82 -17.79 6.62
C PRO A 4 1.30 -16.62 5.76
N LEU A 5 0.91 -15.40 6.13
CA LEU A 5 1.49 -14.18 5.58
C LEU A 5 3.00 -14.21 5.81
N GLN A 6 3.78 -14.37 4.74
CA GLN A 6 5.24 -14.39 4.81
C GLN A 6 5.83 -13.18 4.08
N LEU A 7 6.19 -12.18 4.87
CA LEU A 7 7.25 -11.24 4.52
C LEU A 7 8.57 -11.97 4.77
N VAL A 8 9.34 -12.17 3.70
CA VAL A 8 10.49 -13.10 3.65
C VAL A 8 11.84 -12.41 3.84
N ALA A 9 11.86 -11.08 3.87
CA ALA A 9 13.06 -10.26 4.06
C ALA A 9 12.79 -9.09 5.00
N PRO A 10 13.83 -8.46 5.59
CA PRO A 10 13.67 -7.26 6.42
C PRO A 10 12.85 -6.18 5.69
N VAL A 11 11.93 -5.53 6.40
CA VAL A 11 11.15 -4.41 5.87
C VAL A 11 11.78 -3.11 6.35
N ARG A 12 12.10 -2.22 5.41
CA ARG A 12 12.70 -0.91 5.68
C ARG A 12 11.84 0.27 5.23
N ALA A 13 10.81 0.03 4.42
CA ALA A 13 9.73 0.97 4.14
C ALA A 13 8.48 0.21 3.69
N VAL A 14 7.31 0.83 3.88
CA VAL A 14 6.01 0.27 3.50
C VAL A 14 5.33 1.20 2.52
N CYS A 15 4.86 0.64 1.40
CA CYS A 15 3.97 1.30 0.47
C CYS A 15 2.55 0.77 0.65
N PHE A 16 1.57 1.66 0.61
CA PHE A 16 0.16 1.33 0.62
C PHE A 16 -0.46 1.74 -0.71
N ASP A 17 -1.34 0.90 -1.26
CA ASP A 17 -2.30 1.41 -2.24
C ASP A 17 -3.26 2.41 -1.59
N TRP A 18 -3.87 3.25 -2.42
CA TRP A 18 -4.67 4.37 -1.96
C TRP A 18 -6.18 4.08 -1.98
N GLY A 19 -6.79 4.04 -3.18
CA GLY A 19 -8.19 3.64 -3.33
C GLY A 19 -8.36 2.16 -3.00
N GLY A 20 -9.48 1.77 -2.40
CA GLY A 20 -9.78 0.37 -2.06
C GLY A 20 -9.00 -0.17 -0.85
N THR A 21 -7.87 0.46 -0.51
CA THR A 21 -6.95 0.05 0.56
C THR A 21 -6.88 1.04 1.72
N LEU A 22 -6.53 2.30 1.49
CA LEU A 22 -6.52 3.33 2.55
C LEU A 22 -7.82 4.12 2.58
N MET A 23 -8.37 4.43 1.40
CA MET A 23 -9.52 5.30 1.20
C MET A 23 -10.60 4.58 0.40
N SER A 24 -11.86 4.76 0.80
CA SER A 24 -13.01 4.19 0.11
C SER A 24 -13.16 4.79 -1.29
N GLU A 25 -13.52 3.96 -2.27
CA GLU A 25 -13.79 4.37 -3.66
C GLU A 25 -15.28 4.68 -3.92
N ALA A 26 -16.10 4.79 -2.88
CA ALA A 26 -17.56 4.98 -3.00
C ALA A 26 -18.00 6.39 -3.47
N GLY A 27 -17.09 7.19 -4.01
CA GLY A 27 -17.36 8.55 -4.48
C GLY A 27 -17.46 8.67 -6.00
N PRO A 28 -17.54 9.91 -6.52
CA PRO A 28 -17.65 10.16 -7.97
C PRO A 28 -16.38 9.76 -8.74
N GLU A 29 -16.54 8.99 -9.83
CA GLU A 29 -15.43 8.44 -10.62
C GLU A 29 -14.57 9.52 -11.31
N ASP A 30 -15.18 10.55 -11.91
CA ASP A 30 -14.48 11.58 -12.70
C ASP A 30 -14.00 12.78 -11.88
N THR A 31 -14.04 12.69 -10.55
CA THR A 31 -13.62 13.77 -9.66
C THR A 31 -12.43 13.31 -8.81
N PRO A 32 -11.34 14.10 -8.68
CA PRO A 32 -10.28 13.76 -7.75
C PRO A 32 -10.82 13.66 -6.32
N MET A 33 -10.42 12.61 -5.59
CA MET A 33 -10.98 12.29 -4.27
C MET A 33 -10.90 13.43 -3.26
N GLY A 34 -9.83 14.24 -3.31
CA GLY A 34 -9.68 15.43 -2.47
C GLY A 34 -10.81 16.46 -2.64
N ARG A 35 -11.53 16.42 -3.76
CA ARG A 35 -12.68 17.30 -4.08
C ARG A 35 -14.05 16.64 -3.85
N TRP A 36 -14.11 15.39 -3.41
CA TRP A 36 -15.39 14.74 -3.14
C TRP A 36 -16.12 15.42 -1.98
N PRO A 37 -17.47 15.44 -1.98
CA PRO A 37 -18.25 15.96 -0.86
C PRO A 37 -17.88 15.27 0.47
N GLN A 38 -17.70 13.96 0.44
CA GLN A 38 -17.28 13.14 1.58
C GLN A 38 -16.17 12.17 1.15
N VAL A 39 -15.30 11.85 2.10
CA VAL A 39 -14.24 10.85 1.97
C VAL A 39 -14.23 10.00 3.23
N HIS A 40 -13.89 8.72 3.08
CA HIS A 40 -13.88 7.77 4.19
C HIS A 40 -12.61 6.92 4.12
N ALA A 41 -12.01 6.67 5.27
CA ALA A 41 -10.96 5.68 5.39
C ALA A 41 -11.55 4.27 5.29
N VAL A 42 -10.77 3.34 4.74
CA VAL A 42 -11.08 1.91 4.76
C VAL A 42 -10.97 1.38 6.20
N PRO A 43 -11.87 0.46 6.64
CA PRO A 43 -11.78 -0.14 7.96
C PRO A 43 -10.41 -0.75 8.25
N GLY A 44 -9.84 -0.39 9.40
CA GLY A 44 -8.52 -0.87 9.84
C GLY A 44 -7.33 -0.06 9.31
N ALA A 45 -7.50 0.85 8.32
CA ALA A 45 -6.41 1.67 7.81
C ALA A 45 -5.79 2.56 8.90
N ALA A 46 -6.61 3.24 9.70
CA ALA A 46 -6.13 4.08 10.80
C ALA A 46 -5.32 3.30 11.83
N ALA A 47 -5.79 2.11 12.24
CA ALA A 47 -5.09 1.26 13.20
C ALA A 47 -3.77 0.73 12.63
N CYS A 48 -3.77 0.31 11.37
CA CYS A 48 -2.57 -0.14 10.65
C CYS A 48 -1.51 0.97 10.56
N LEU A 49 -1.90 2.18 10.14
CA LEU A 49 -0.98 3.33 10.05
C LEU A 49 -0.44 3.72 11.42
N ALA A 50 -1.28 3.73 12.46
CA ALA A 50 -0.86 4.06 13.81
C ALA A 50 0.14 3.05 14.38
N GLU A 51 -0.02 1.77 14.10
CA GLU A 51 0.90 0.72 14.56
C GLU A 51 2.27 0.81 13.88
N LEU A 52 2.30 1.15 12.58
CA LEU A 52 3.55 1.24 11.82
C LEU A 52 4.23 2.61 11.91
N ALA A 53 3.53 3.61 12.45
CA ALA A 53 4.05 4.96 12.61
C ALA A 53 5.34 4.96 13.45
N GLY A 54 6.41 5.51 12.89
CA GLY A 54 7.71 5.60 13.56
C GLY A 54 8.53 4.30 13.53
N LEU A 55 7.99 3.17 13.08
CA LEU A 55 8.76 1.93 12.89
C LEU A 55 9.56 1.95 11.60
N VAL A 56 8.92 2.35 10.50
CA VAL A 56 9.50 2.47 9.16
C VAL A 56 8.82 3.62 8.39
N PRO A 57 9.45 4.21 7.37
CA PRO A 57 8.79 5.16 6.49
C PRO A 57 7.57 4.53 5.81
N LEU A 58 6.44 5.22 5.89
CA LEU A 58 5.20 4.82 5.22
C LEU A 58 5.01 5.69 3.98
N CYS A 59 4.60 5.09 2.88
CA CYS A 59 4.42 5.77 1.61
C CYS A 59 3.08 5.38 0.98
N VAL A 60 2.54 6.26 0.14
CA VAL A 60 1.44 5.88 -0.77
C VAL A 60 2.04 5.50 -2.13
N ALA A 61 1.55 4.42 -2.74
CA ALA A 61 1.88 4.00 -4.09
C ALA A 61 0.59 3.76 -4.89
N THR A 62 0.24 4.67 -5.80
CA THR A 62 -1.07 4.65 -6.47
C THR A 62 -1.01 4.81 -7.98
N ASN A 63 -1.89 4.07 -8.66
CA ASN A 63 -2.13 4.15 -10.10
C ASN A 63 -3.26 5.13 -10.46
N ALA A 64 -3.75 5.93 -9.50
CA ALA A 64 -4.83 6.88 -9.73
C ALA A 64 -4.51 7.81 -10.91
N SER A 65 -5.43 7.88 -11.88
CA SER A 65 -5.29 8.69 -13.10
C SER A 65 -5.94 10.07 -12.98
N VAL A 66 -7.00 10.17 -12.19
CA VAL A 66 -7.75 11.43 -12.00
C VAL A 66 -7.15 12.27 -10.85
N SER A 67 -6.52 11.63 -9.87
CA SER A 67 -5.95 12.30 -8.70
C SER A 67 -4.43 12.45 -8.81
N GLY A 68 -3.96 13.71 -8.80
CA GLY A 68 -2.56 14.07 -8.60
C GLY A 68 -2.17 14.19 -7.13
N ARG A 69 -0.87 14.33 -6.83
CA ARG A 69 -0.33 14.45 -5.47
C ARG A 69 -1.12 15.41 -4.58
N ALA A 70 -1.32 16.65 -5.01
CA ALA A 70 -2.02 17.64 -4.18
C ALA A 70 -3.47 17.23 -3.82
N SER A 71 -4.16 16.49 -4.70
CA SER A 71 -5.51 15.98 -4.43
C SER A 71 -5.51 14.75 -3.53
N ILE A 72 -4.46 13.92 -3.62
CA ILE A 72 -4.23 12.77 -2.73
C ILE A 72 -3.94 13.29 -1.32
N GLU A 73 -3.00 14.23 -1.17
CA GLU A 73 -2.66 14.88 0.11
C GLU A 73 -3.91 15.46 0.77
N ARG A 74 -4.72 16.21 0.02
CA ARG A 74 -5.97 16.77 0.51
C ARG A 74 -6.96 15.71 0.98
N ALA A 75 -7.06 14.57 0.29
CA ALA A 75 -7.96 13.50 0.70
C ALA A 75 -7.48 12.80 1.98
N LEU A 76 -6.17 12.55 2.08
CA LEU A 76 -5.54 11.96 3.27
C LEU A 76 -5.66 12.89 4.49
N ASP A 77 -5.46 14.19 4.32
CA ASP A 77 -5.57 15.18 5.40
C ASP A 77 -6.98 15.22 5.99
N ARG A 78 -8.01 15.11 5.15
CA ARG A 78 -9.41 15.08 5.58
C ARG A 78 -9.79 13.90 6.47
N VAL A 79 -8.99 12.84 6.49
CA VAL A 79 -9.16 11.68 7.38
C VAL A 79 -8.02 11.58 8.41
N GLY A 80 -7.15 12.59 8.51
CA GLY A 80 -6.04 12.66 9.44
C GLY A 80 -4.85 11.76 9.08
N PHE A 81 -4.76 11.26 7.84
CA PHE A 81 -3.72 10.30 7.45
C PHE A 81 -2.45 10.94 6.89
N LEU A 82 -2.52 12.19 6.41
CA LEU A 82 -1.39 12.83 5.71
C LEU A 82 -0.09 12.81 6.53
N GLY A 83 -0.18 13.07 7.83
CA GLY A 83 0.99 13.13 8.73
C GLY A 83 1.72 11.79 8.95
N HIS A 84 1.17 10.67 8.50
CA HIS A 84 1.83 9.36 8.60
C HIS A 84 2.82 9.08 7.45
N PHE A 85 2.68 9.79 6.32
CA PHE A 85 3.40 9.43 5.09
C PHE A 85 4.66 10.25 4.90
N ALA A 86 5.77 9.55 4.64
CA ALA A 86 7.04 10.13 4.24
C ALA A 86 7.03 10.60 2.78
N ASP A 87 6.31 9.89 1.89
CA ASP A 87 6.13 10.32 0.51
C ASP A 87 4.89 9.71 -0.16
N ILE A 88 4.50 10.27 -1.31
CA ILE A 88 3.41 9.82 -2.17
C ILE A 88 3.95 9.59 -3.58
N PHE A 89 3.90 8.35 -4.05
CA PHE A 89 4.26 7.94 -5.40
C PHE A 89 2.97 7.71 -6.20
N CYS A 90 2.68 8.60 -7.14
CA CYS A 90 1.49 8.49 -7.97
C CYS A 90 1.81 8.45 -9.47
N TYR A 91 1.02 7.69 -10.21
CA TYR A 91 1.14 7.56 -11.67
C TYR A 91 1.17 8.92 -12.39
N THR A 92 0.37 9.88 -11.95
CA THR A 92 0.28 11.21 -12.54
C THR A 92 1.58 12.02 -12.44
N GLU A 93 2.44 11.73 -11.46
CA GLU A 93 3.78 12.35 -11.34
C GLU A 93 4.88 11.51 -11.98
N LEU A 94 4.81 10.18 -11.84
CA LEU A 94 5.87 9.28 -12.32
C LEU A 94 5.73 8.91 -13.80
N GLY A 95 4.53 9.04 -14.38
CA GLY A 95 4.22 8.65 -15.76
C GLY A 95 4.16 7.13 -16.01
N VAL A 96 4.46 6.32 -15.00
CA VAL A 96 4.49 4.85 -15.03
C VAL A 96 3.63 4.27 -13.91
N ARG A 97 3.15 3.04 -14.09
CA ARG A 97 2.24 2.36 -13.16
C ARG A 97 2.96 1.29 -12.36
N LYS A 98 2.33 0.78 -11.30
CA LYS A 98 2.88 -0.25 -10.40
C LYS A 98 3.21 -1.58 -11.09
N ASP A 99 2.66 -1.86 -12.26
CA ASP A 99 3.01 -3.00 -13.10
C ASP A 99 4.22 -2.75 -14.03
N ASP A 100 4.83 -1.56 -13.97
CA ASP A 100 6.08 -1.22 -14.64
C ASP A 100 7.24 -1.20 -13.62
N PRO A 101 8.38 -1.88 -13.89
CA PRO A 101 9.52 -1.86 -12.97
C PRO A 101 10.11 -0.45 -12.76
N ALA A 102 9.92 0.50 -13.68
CA ALA A 102 10.35 1.88 -13.53
C ALA A 102 9.67 2.61 -12.36
N PHE A 103 8.42 2.25 -12.05
CA PHE A 103 7.72 2.78 -10.88
C PHE A 103 8.49 2.44 -9.60
N TRP A 104 8.79 1.16 -9.43
CA TRP A 104 9.45 0.66 -8.23
C TRP A 104 10.91 1.08 -8.12
N ARG A 105 11.63 1.23 -9.25
CA ARG A 105 12.95 1.86 -9.25
C ARG A 105 12.89 3.29 -8.70
N SER A 106 11.92 4.08 -9.14
CA SER A 106 11.72 5.45 -8.64
C SER A 106 11.43 5.49 -7.13
N VAL A 107 10.61 4.56 -6.63
CA VAL A 107 10.34 4.40 -5.19
C VAL A 107 11.63 4.07 -4.44
N SER A 108 12.37 3.07 -4.91
CA SER A 108 13.59 2.57 -4.30
C SER A 108 14.69 3.63 -4.23
N GLU A 109 14.92 4.34 -5.33
CA GLU A 109 15.93 5.41 -5.43
C GLU A 109 15.59 6.57 -4.50
N ARG A 110 14.32 7.00 -4.47
CA ARG A 110 13.91 8.15 -3.65
C ARG A 110 13.94 7.84 -2.15
N LEU A 111 13.65 6.60 -1.76
CA LEU A 111 13.70 6.16 -0.36
C LEU A 111 15.09 5.70 0.08
N GLY A 112 16.01 5.42 -0.85
CA GLY A 112 17.30 4.79 -0.53
C GLY A 112 17.15 3.37 0.04
N VAL A 113 16.09 2.66 -0.35
CA VAL A 113 15.73 1.33 0.17
C VAL A 113 15.70 0.33 -0.99
N PRO A 114 16.42 -0.81 -0.93
CA PRO A 114 16.38 -1.80 -1.99
C PRO A 114 14.98 -2.41 -2.13
N LEU A 115 14.59 -2.80 -3.35
CA LEU A 115 13.25 -3.36 -3.64
C LEU A 115 12.86 -4.51 -2.71
N THR A 116 13.81 -5.39 -2.38
CA THR A 116 13.59 -6.53 -1.47
C THR A 116 13.24 -6.13 -0.05
N ALA A 117 13.53 -4.88 0.36
CA ALA A 117 13.18 -4.34 1.67
C ALA A 117 11.96 -3.41 1.64
N LEU A 118 11.28 -3.29 0.49
CA LEU A 118 9.99 -2.63 0.37
C LEU A 118 8.88 -3.66 0.57
N ALA A 119 7.93 -3.36 1.46
CA ALA A 119 6.65 -4.06 1.53
C ALA A 119 5.56 -3.24 0.84
N MET A 120 4.65 -3.91 0.14
CA MET A 120 3.48 -3.28 -0.50
C MET A 120 2.22 -4.01 -0.06
N VAL A 121 1.17 -3.26 0.28
CA VAL A 121 -0.17 -3.81 0.51
C VAL A 121 -1.21 -3.04 -0.29
N GLY A 122 -2.10 -3.77 -0.96
CA GLY A 122 -3.21 -3.18 -1.71
C GLY A 122 -4.23 -4.22 -2.18
N ASP A 123 -5.40 -3.76 -2.61
CA ASP A 123 -6.56 -4.60 -2.92
C ASP A 123 -6.57 -5.14 -4.35
N SER A 124 -5.74 -4.60 -5.24
CA SER A 124 -5.52 -5.17 -6.56
C SER A 124 -4.50 -6.32 -6.49
N LEU A 125 -4.99 -7.55 -6.71
CA LEU A 125 -4.12 -8.73 -6.77
C LEU A 125 -2.96 -8.55 -7.77
N GLU A 126 -3.22 -7.97 -8.94
CA GLU A 126 -2.19 -7.78 -9.96
C GLU A 126 -1.32 -6.55 -9.66
N GLN A 127 -1.93 -5.38 -9.45
CA GLN A 127 -1.20 -4.11 -9.39
C GLN A 127 -0.48 -3.87 -8.06
N ASP A 128 -0.92 -4.50 -6.97
CA ASP A 128 -0.36 -4.28 -5.63
C ASP A 128 0.43 -5.47 -5.09
N CYS A 129 0.15 -6.67 -5.61
CA CYS A 129 0.78 -7.88 -5.13
C CYS A 129 1.64 -8.55 -6.20
N LEU A 130 1.03 -9.09 -7.27
CA LEU A 130 1.76 -9.94 -8.22
C LEU A 130 2.81 -9.17 -9.03
N ALA A 131 2.47 -8.03 -9.63
CA ALA A 131 3.41 -7.29 -10.45
C ALA A 131 4.59 -6.71 -9.63
N PRO A 132 4.38 -6.06 -8.47
CA PRO A 132 5.49 -5.61 -7.61
C PRO A 132 6.41 -6.76 -7.18
N ARG A 133 5.86 -7.95 -6.90
CA ARG A 133 6.63 -9.15 -6.55
C ARG A 133 7.56 -9.62 -7.67
N ARG A 134 7.14 -9.49 -8.94
CA ARG A 134 8.01 -9.81 -10.10
C ARG A 134 9.26 -8.92 -10.15
N PHE A 135 9.23 -7.76 -9.49
CA PHE A 135 10.35 -6.81 -9.41
C PHE A 135 11.12 -6.90 -8.08
N GLY A 136 10.73 -7.81 -7.19
CA GLY A 136 11.40 -8.03 -5.91
C GLY A 136 10.78 -7.31 -4.71
N VAL A 137 9.67 -6.58 -4.90
CA VAL A 137 8.92 -5.96 -3.79
C VAL A 137 8.13 -7.01 -3.03
N GLN A 138 8.08 -6.93 -1.70
CA GLN A 138 7.31 -7.83 -0.87
C GLN A 138 5.82 -7.45 -0.89
N GLY A 139 5.13 -7.79 -1.98
CA GLY A 139 3.71 -7.53 -2.17
C GLY A 139 2.80 -8.48 -1.38
N VAL A 140 1.78 -7.92 -0.74
CA VAL A 140 0.74 -8.59 0.05
C VAL A 140 -0.63 -8.15 -0.46
N TRP A 141 -1.48 -9.12 -0.81
CA TRP A 141 -2.83 -8.82 -1.29
C TRP A 141 -3.79 -8.55 -0.13
N PHE A 142 -4.47 -7.42 -0.16
CA PHE A 142 -5.56 -7.10 0.74
C PHE A 142 -6.89 -7.56 0.12
N ASP A 143 -7.48 -8.60 0.69
CA ASP A 143 -8.77 -9.17 0.24
C ASP A 143 -9.83 -8.96 1.32
N PRO A 144 -10.37 -7.73 1.48
CA PRO A 144 -11.36 -7.43 2.51
C PRO A 144 -12.66 -8.24 2.33
N SER A 145 -12.95 -8.67 1.10
CA SER A 145 -14.11 -9.50 0.78
C SER A 145 -13.95 -10.97 1.13
N GLY A 146 -12.73 -11.42 1.42
CA GLY A 146 -12.42 -12.82 1.66
C GLY A 146 -12.72 -13.74 0.46
N LYS A 147 -12.66 -13.21 -0.78
CA LYS A 147 -12.82 -13.99 -2.02
C LYS A 147 -11.88 -15.20 -2.04
N GLY A 148 -10.68 -15.02 -1.50
CA GLY A 148 -9.63 -16.02 -1.45
C GLY A 148 -9.02 -16.29 -2.82
N LEU A 149 -8.08 -17.23 -2.84
CA LEU A 149 -7.45 -17.75 -4.04
C LEU A 149 -7.67 -19.27 -4.08
N PRO A 150 -7.53 -19.90 -5.27
CA PRO A 150 -7.50 -21.35 -5.37
C PRO A 150 -6.51 -21.96 -4.37
N ARG A 151 -6.86 -23.16 -3.85
CA ARG A 151 -5.99 -23.88 -2.91
C ARG A 151 -4.62 -24.10 -3.54
N GLY A 152 -3.57 -23.85 -2.75
CA GLY A 152 -2.18 -23.98 -3.20
C GLY A 152 -1.57 -22.70 -3.78
N SER A 153 -2.32 -21.59 -3.84
CA SER A 153 -1.75 -20.28 -4.15
C SER A 153 -0.77 -19.83 -3.05
N ASP A 154 0.43 -19.44 -3.45
CA ASP A 154 1.52 -18.94 -2.59
C ASP A 154 1.56 -17.40 -2.53
N VAL A 155 0.40 -16.76 -2.68
CA VAL A 155 0.30 -15.30 -2.64
C VAL A 155 0.01 -14.88 -1.19
N PRO A 156 0.89 -14.09 -0.54
CA PRO A 156 0.62 -13.59 0.80
C PRO A 156 -0.60 -12.69 0.78
N ARG A 157 -1.51 -12.89 1.75
CA ARG A 157 -2.77 -12.16 1.80
C ARG A 157 -3.19 -11.80 3.22
N VAL A 158 -3.98 -10.74 3.35
CA VAL A 158 -4.67 -10.34 4.57
C VAL A 158 -6.11 -9.96 4.26
N GLN A 159 -7.02 -10.22 5.21
CA GLN A 159 -8.39 -9.69 5.13
C GLN A 159 -8.54 -8.41 5.96
N HIS A 160 -7.64 -8.16 6.91
CA HIS A 160 -7.62 -6.97 7.74
C HIS A 160 -6.23 -6.32 7.68
N LEU A 161 -6.17 -5.00 7.47
CA LEU A 161 -4.90 -4.26 7.38
C LEU A 161 -4.07 -4.34 8.67
N VAL A 162 -4.70 -4.56 9.83
CA VAL A 162 -4.00 -4.77 11.09
C VAL A 162 -3.15 -6.05 11.07
N ASP A 163 -3.59 -7.09 10.37
CA ASP A 163 -2.80 -8.33 10.25
C ASP A 163 -1.50 -8.09 9.45
N PHE A 164 -1.57 -7.17 8.47
CA PHE A 164 -0.39 -6.73 7.73
C PHE A 164 0.55 -5.92 8.63
N ALA A 165 0.02 -5.00 9.44
CA ALA A 165 0.82 -4.23 10.39
C ALA A 165 1.56 -5.16 11.37
N HIS A 166 0.86 -6.11 12.00
CA HIS A 166 1.46 -7.09 12.90
C HIS A 166 2.61 -7.88 12.25
N ALA A 167 2.46 -8.26 10.98
CA ALA A 167 3.51 -8.98 10.26
C ALA A 167 4.73 -8.09 9.97
N VAL A 168 4.53 -6.84 9.57
CA VAL A 168 5.62 -5.88 9.37
C VAL A 168 6.35 -5.63 10.70
N THR A 169 5.62 -5.32 11.77
CA THR A 169 6.16 -5.11 13.12
C THR A 169 7.01 -6.29 13.56
N SER A 170 6.51 -7.51 13.36
CA SER A 170 7.22 -8.74 13.70
C SER A 170 8.52 -8.92 12.91
N VAL A 171 8.57 -8.53 11.63
CA VAL A 171 9.78 -8.62 10.79
C VAL A 171 10.79 -7.56 11.19
N VAL A 172 10.34 -6.33 11.43
CA VAL A 172 11.21 -5.22 11.86
C VAL A 172 11.87 -5.56 13.19
N ALA A 173 11.12 -6.08 14.16
CA ALA A 173 11.65 -6.46 15.47
C ALA A 173 12.71 -7.58 15.44
N ARG A 174 12.72 -8.42 14.39
CA ARG A 174 13.74 -9.47 14.20
C ARG A 174 14.99 -8.99 13.47
N SER A 175 14.93 -7.80 12.87
CA SER A 175 15.98 -7.27 11.99
C SER A 175 16.84 -6.18 12.65
N GLY A 176 16.45 -5.71 13.85
CA GLY A 176 17.21 -4.80 14.70
C GLY A 176 17.92 -5.55 15.83
#